data_AF-A0A218L4B1-F1
#
_entry.id   AF-A0A218L4B1-F1
#
_cell.length_a   1.000
_cell.length_b   1.000
_cell.length_c   1.000
_cell.angle_alpha   90.00
_cell.angle_beta   90.00
_cell.angle_gamma   90.00
#
_symmetry.space_group_name_H-M   'P 1'
#
loop_
_entity.id
_entity.type
_entity.pdbx_description
1 polymer ?
#
loop_
_entity_poly.entity_id
_entity_poly.type
_entity_poly.pdbx_seq_one_letter_code
_entity_poly.pdbx_strand_id
1 'polypeptide(L)'
;MATIAKISGTNNAHAAISYAQGKGRDKLKNQTLEWLETNGIDTSNINGRAVVSSGTNGIMPNMASTQMKTTRLAFNQDKQRNQALRIIQSFDRSELDPTKPVDWQTANDIGQRLAAELYPDYQAAIYTHLDGDNHVLHNHIIISKVNLKTGKKLRQQRGEAVKTARAKNDEIAQEMGWHILEAPKESVNYAEQAFEEKTGFSWRKTIKTYVDEAMNNPAVTNWEQFTAALQVHQITPNLRGKNVTFVINTKDGKHHIRGNKLGTDYEKETLINGLERKLEFNERHEQTIERSNTEINQGTANSQQRQRTVTSGEPKITAFSHQIEQFTNQLRATIDRFKQLGKQLQTTARRVTEFIKSKTHSQLNTPTQPQNKQTVPTKTDKKPTKEFDLNTDKSPAELIAIFKNFNQKVDQENAQKEHEKELANKQAQAAKDRQNKELVAKRIREREKKQQQNHGMGGPTR
;
A
#
# COMPACT_ATOMS: atom_id res chain seq x y z
N MET A 1 18.08 -18.13 -16.59
CA MET A 1 18.24 -16.84 -17.28
C MET A 1 18.05 -15.70 -16.28
N ALA A 2 18.46 -14.48 -16.60
CA ALA A 2 18.31 -13.32 -15.73
C ALA A 2 16.81 -13.08 -15.46
N THR A 3 16.37 -13.20 -14.21
CA THR A 3 14.94 -13.20 -13.88
C THR A 3 14.66 -12.44 -12.59
N ILE A 4 13.51 -11.75 -12.56
CA ILE A 4 12.95 -11.22 -11.32
C ILE A 4 12.11 -12.29 -10.64
N ALA A 5 12.74 -12.96 -9.66
CA ALA A 5 12.13 -14.02 -8.88
C ALA A 5 11.06 -13.47 -7.93
N LYS A 6 11.32 -12.32 -7.29
CA LYS A 6 10.41 -11.75 -6.30
C LYS A 6 10.57 -10.26 -6.12
N ILE A 7 9.44 -9.57 -5.90
CA ILE A 7 9.40 -8.21 -5.36
C ILE A 7 8.52 -8.20 -4.12
N SER A 8 9.01 -7.66 -3.00
CA SER A 8 8.22 -7.51 -1.79
C SER A 8 8.56 -6.24 -1.01
N GLY A 9 7.56 -5.68 -0.32
CA GLY A 9 7.80 -4.59 0.63
C GLY A 9 8.30 -5.13 1.97
N THR A 10 9.07 -4.33 2.70
CA THR A 10 9.50 -4.67 4.06
C THR A 10 9.23 -3.52 5.04
N ASN A 11 8.80 -3.88 6.24
CA ASN A 11 8.52 -2.93 7.32
C ASN A 11 9.78 -2.36 7.96
N ASN A 12 10.89 -3.09 7.86
CA ASN A 12 12.15 -2.70 8.50
C ASN A 12 13.30 -2.81 7.49
N ALA A 13 13.78 -1.65 7.01
CA ALA A 13 14.89 -1.59 6.07
C ALA A 13 16.20 -2.09 6.68
N HIS A 14 16.42 -1.86 7.98
CA HIS A 14 17.61 -2.35 8.68
C HIS A 14 17.65 -3.88 8.66
N ALA A 15 16.57 -4.55 9.08
CA ALA A 15 16.51 -6.01 9.08
C ALA A 15 16.73 -6.58 7.66
N ALA A 16 16.16 -5.93 6.64
CA ALA A 16 16.35 -6.32 5.25
C ALA A 16 17.80 -6.21 4.76
N ILE A 17 18.49 -5.14 5.15
CA ILE A 17 19.89 -4.88 4.82
C ILE A 17 20.82 -5.80 5.60
N SER A 18 20.60 -5.96 6.91
CA SER A 18 21.41 -6.83 7.77
C SER A 18 21.37 -8.28 7.28
N TYR A 19 20.19 -8.76 6.87
CA TYR A 19 20.04 -10.08 6.25
C TYR A 19 20.76 -10.20 4.90
N ALA A 20 20.72 -9.15 4.07
CA ALA A 20 21.38 -9.14 2.76
C ALA A 20 22.91 -8.98 2.87
N GLN A 21 23.42 -8.25 3.86
CA GLN A 21 24.85 -8.22 4.16
C GLN A 21 25.31 -9.57 4.73
N GLY A 22 24.49 -10.16 5.60
CA GLY A 22 24.70 -11.45 6.23
C GLY A 22 25.97 -11.50 7.08
N LYS A 23 25.95 -10.83 8.24
CA LYS A 23 27.04 -10.90 9.24
C LYS A 23 26.66 -11.83 10.40
N GLY A 24 27.66 -12.41 11.06
CA GLY A 24 27.45 -13.31 12.19
C GLY A 24 26.79 -14.63 11.78
N ARG A 25 25.55 -14.87 12.24
CA ARG A 25 24.82 -16.14 12.03
C ARG A 25 24.31 -16.31 10.59
N ASP A 26 24.19 -15.20 9.87
CA ASP A 26 23.68 -15.15 8.50
C ASP A 26 24.82 -15.11 7.47
N LYS A 27 26.06 -15.43 7.84
CA LYS A 27 27.20 -15.52 6.91
C LYS A 27 27.00 -16.65 5.89
N LEU A 28 27.78 -16.61 4.82
CA LEU A 28 27.88 -17.72 3.87
C LEU A 28 28.17 -19.02 4.64
N LYS A 29 27.46 -20.10 4.29
CA LYS A 29 27.61 -21.38 4.99
C LYS A 29 28.96 -22.01 4.64
N ASN A 30 29.54 -22.76 5.58
CA ASN A 30 30.82 -23.45 5.39
C ASN A 30 30.82 -24.35 4.13
N GLN A 31 29.73 -25.06 3.87
CA GLN A 31 29.58 -25.88 2.66
C GLN A 31 29.76 -25.07 1.36
N THR A 32 29.28 -23.82 1.34
CA THR A 32 29.43 -22.94 0.19
C THR A 32 30.86 -22.40 0.08
N LEU A 33 31.50 -22.09 1.20
CA LEU A 33 32.91 -21.67 1.23
C LEU A 33 33.85 -22.79 0.74
N GLU A 34 33.66 -24.01 1.24
CA GLU A 34 34.42 -25.19 0.81
C GLU A 34 34.20 -25.49 -0.69
N TRP A 35 32.97 -25.31 -1.19
CA TRP A 35 32.68 -25.43 -2.61
C TRP A 35 33.45 -24.38 -3.44
N LEU A 36 33.52 -23.13 -2.98
CA LEU A 36 34.30 -22.08 -3.65
C LEU A 36 35.80 -22.41 -3.67
N GLU A 37 36.35 -22.87 -2.55
CA GLU A 37 37.77 -23.25 -2.44
C GLU A 37 38.11 -24.42 -3.36
N THR A 38 37.22 -25.42 -3.45
CA THR A 38 37.35 -26.56 -4.37
C THR A 38 37.38 -26.11 -5.84
N ASN A 39 36.74 -24.99 -6.16
CA ASN A 39 36.76 -24.39 -7.49
C ASN A 39 37.87 -23.33 -7.67
N GLY A 40 38.85 -23.29 -6.76
CA GLY A 40 40.05 -22.44 -6.88
C GLY A 40 39.83 -20.97 -6.51
N ILE A 41 38.78 -20.66 -5.75
CA ILE A 41 38.43 -19.29 -5.36
C ILE A 41 38.89 -19.02 -3.94
N ASP A 42 39.65 -17.94 -3.75
CA ASP A 42 40.03 -17.45 -2.43
C ASP A 42 38.84 -16.85 -1.69
N THR A 43 38.48 -17.48 -0.57
CA THR A 43 37.35 -17.10 0.29
C THR A 43 37.76 -16.21 1.46
N SER A 44 39.06 -15.94 1.64
CA SER A 44 39.60 -15.21 2.80
C SER A 44 39.00 -13.81 2.99
N ASN A 45 38.59 -13.18 1.88
CA ASN A 45 37.99 -11.84 1.88
C ASN A 45 36.44 -11.86 2.02
N ILE A 46 35.81 -13.04 2.02
CA ILE A 46 34.36 -13.19 2.13
C ILE A 46 33.95 -13.16 3.61
N ASN A 47 33.64 -11.97 4.09
CA ASN A 47 33.34 -11.71 5.51
C ASN A 47 31.84 -11.72 5.87
N GLY A 48 30.98 -11.93 4.88
CA GLY A 48 29.53 -11.91 5.01
C GLY A 48 28.86 -12.96 4.14
N ARG A 49 27.59 -12.73 3.80
CA ARG A 49 26.85 -13.54 2.83
C ARG A 49 26.95 -13.02 1.42
N ALA A 50 27.12 -11.70 1.29
CA ALA A 50 27.33 -11.06 0.00
C ALA A 50 28.79 -11.25 -0.46
N VAL A 51 28.96 -11.72 -1.69
CA VAL A 51 30.27 -11.84 -2.35
C VAL A 51 30.67 -10.54 -3.04
N VAL A 52 29.70 -9.76 -3.50
CA VAL A 52 29.89 -8.40 -4.05
C VAL A 52 28.76 -7.52 -3.54
N SER A 53 29.05 -6.23 -3.30
CA SER A 53 28.05 -5.27 -2.85
C SER A 53 28.28 -3.89 -3.47
N SER A 54 27.20 -3.21 -3.84
CA SER A 54 27.22 -1.84 -4.35
C SER A 54 25.97 -1.06 -3.93
N GLY A 55 25.90 0.21 -4.30
CA GLY A 55 24.75 1.06 -4.01
C GLY A 55 24.53 2.11 -5.09
N THR A 56 23.34 2.69 -5.10
CA THR A 56 22.98 3.82 -5.94
C THR A 56 22.82 5.07 -5.08
N ASN A 57 22.88 6.26 -5.70
CA ASN A 57 22.59 7.53 -5.03
C ASN A 57 23.40 7.75 -3.73
N GLY A 58 24.70 7.47 -3.81
CA GLY A 58 25.65 7.66 -2.70
C GLY A 58 25.57 6.64 -1.57
N ILE A 59 24.83 5.53 -1.76
CA ILE A 59 24.80 4.45 -0.79
C ILE A 59 26.14 3.71 -0.77
N MET A 60 26.75 3.68 0.42
CA MET A 60 27.86 2.81 0.78
C MET A 60 27.25 1.53 1.37
N PRO A 61 27.47 0.34 0.79
CA PRO A 61 26.76 -0.87 1.20
C PRO A 61 26.86 -1.18 2.69
N ASN A 62 28.05 -1.02 3.28
CA ASN A 62 28.29 -1.22 4.71
C ASN A 62 27.54 -0.22 5.62
N MET A 63 27.18 0.97 5.10
CA MET A 63 26.45 2.02 5.83
C MET A 63 25.00 2.18 5.35
N ALA A 64 24.53 1.35 4.41
CA ALA A 64 23.24 1.50 3.75
C ALA A 64 22.08 1.64 4.75
N SER A 65 22.07 0.85 5.83
CA SER A 65 21.03 0.94 6.86
C SER A 65 20.99 2.31 7.52
N THR A 66 22.15 2.86 7.86
CA THR A 66 22.28 4.17 8.49
C THR A 66 21.89 5.27 7.51
N GLN A 67 22.43 5.25 6.29
CA GLN A 67 22.14 6.26 5.27
C GLN A 67 20.65 6.30 4.90
N MET A 68 20.03 5.14 4.67
CA MET A 68 18.60 5.09 4.37
C MET A 68 17.75 5.54 5.57
N LYS A 69 18.19 5.28 6.82
CA LYS A 69 17.52 5.80 8.02
C LYS A 69 17.63 7.32 8.12
N THR A 70 18.81 7.88 7.85
CA THR A 70 19.03 9.33 7.82
C THR A 70 18.09 10.01 6.83
N THR A 71 17.97 9.48 5.61
CA THR A 71 17.01 9.98 4.62
C THR A 71 15.57 9.93 5.12
N ARG A 72 15.15 8.80 5.73
CA ARG A 72 13.80 8.69 6.30
C ARG A 72 13.56 9.72 7.40
N LEU A 73 14.52 9.92 8.30
CA LEU A 73 14.41 10.91 9.38
C LEU A 73 14.31 12.33 8.82
N ALA A 74 15.14 12.69 7.84
CA ALA A 74 15.14 14.01 7.21
C ALA A 74 13.78 14.38 6.60
N PHE A 75 13.05 13.39 6.05
CA PHE A 75 11.71 13.59 5.47
C PHE A 75 10.54 13.25 6.41
N ASN A 76 10.80 13.00 7.70
CA ASN A 76 9.79 12.59 8.68
C ASN A 76 9.01 11.32 8.23
N GLN A 77 9.73 10.35 7.67
CA GLN A 77 9.22 9.09 7.11
C GLN A 77 9.73 7.83 7.85
N ASP A 78 10.28 7.95 9.08
CA ASP A 78 10.94 6.83 9.80
C ASP A 78 10.01 5.92 10.63
N LYS A 79 8.69 5.97 10.41
CA LYS A 79 7.77 5.00 11.04
C LYS A 79 8.24 3.56 10.70
N GLN A 80 8.17 2.64 11.66
CA GLN A 80 8.63 1.24 11.54
C GLN A 80 7.65 0.37 10.72
N ARG A 81 7.28 0.85 9.53
CA ARG A 81 6.35 0.21 8.61
C ARG A 81 6.58 0.67 7.17
N ASN A 82 6.53 -0.28 6.25
CA ASN A 82 6.72 -0.08 4.82
C ASN A 82 7.94 0.82 4.47
N GLN A 83 9.12 0.47 4.95
CA GLN A 83 10.35 1.28 4.85
C GLN A 83 11.17 1.04 3.58
N ALA A 84 11.18 -0.19 3.05
CA ALA A 84 11.96 -0.52 1.86
C ALA A 84 11.19 -1.48 0.92
N LEU A 85 11.63 -1.49 -0.34
CA LEU A 85 11.29 -2.47 -1.35
C LEU A 85 12.46 -3.44 -1.50
N ARG A 86 12.17 -4.72 -1.69
CA ARG A 86 13.15 -5.76 -1.96
C ARG A 86 12.87 -6.36 -3.33
N ILE A 87 13.90 -6.46 -4.16
CA ILE A 87 13.87 -7.18 -5.43
C ILE A 87 14.90 -8.31 -5.33
N ILE A 88 14.48 -9.52 -5.66
CA ILE A 88 15.35 -10.68 -5.86
C ILE A 88 15.47 -10.90 -7.36
N GLN A 89 16.70 -10.74 -7.86
CA GLN A 89 17.07 -10.99 -9.24
C GLN A 89 18.01 -12.20 -9.25
N SER A 90 17.79 -13.17 -10.12
CA SER A 90 18.60 -14.40 -10.21
C SER A 90 19.11 -14.59 -11.63
N PHE A 91 20.26 -15.23 -11.79
CA PHE A 91 20.94 -15.42 -13.07
C PHE A 91 21.13 -16.90 -13.38
N ASP A 92 21.08 -17.29 -14.66
CA ASP A 92 21.45 -18.65 -15.05
C ASP A 92 22.94 -18.91 -14.89
N ARG A 93 23.31 -20.17 -14.71
CA ARG A 93 24.71 -20.60 -14.83
C ARG A 93 25.23 -20.51 -16.26
N SER A 94 24.34 -20.61 -17.26
CA SER A 94 24.72 -20.43 -18.67
C SER A 94 25.05 -18.97 -19.02
N GLU A 95 24.58 -18.01 -18.23
CA GLU A 95 24.83 -16.58 -18.41
C GLU A 95 25.98 -16.10 -17.54
N LEU A 96 25.97 -16.47 -16.25
CA LEU A 96 26.94 -16.07 -15.25
C LEU A 96 27.41 -17.28 -14.44
N ASP A 97 28.71 -17.53 -14.45
CA ASP A 97 29.33 -18.67 -13.79
C ASP A 97 29.66 -18.32 -12.34
N PRO A 98 29.05 -18.98 -11.34
CA PRO A 98 29.35 -18.73 -9.93
C PRO A 98 30.78 -19.09 -9.54
N THR A 99 31.53 -19.81 -10.38
CA THR A 99 32.95 -20.10 -10.15
C THR A 99 33.90 -19.00 -10.66
N LYS A 100 33.36 -17.93 -11.26
CA LYS A 100 34.15 -16.81 -11.79
C LYS A 100 33.84 -15.53 -11.02
N PRO A 101 34.78 -15.00 -10.20
CA PRO A 101 34.56 -13.75 -9.46
C PRO A 101 34.19 -12.54 -10.33
N VAL A 102 34.64 -12.50 -11.59
CA VAL A 102 34.22 -11.48 -12.56
C VAL A 102 32.71 -11.49 -12.80
N ASP A 103 32.09 -12.67 -12.84
CA ASP A 103 30.65 -12.82 -13.05
C ASP A 103 29.85 -12.40 -11.81
N TRP A 104 30.45 -12.44 -10.62
CA TRP A 104 29.84 -11.88 -9.41
C TRP A 104 29.74 -10.36 -9.49
N GLN A 105 30.78 -9.71 -10.02
CA GLN A 105 30.77 -8.27 -10.26
C GLN A 105 29.75 -7.93 -11.35
N THR A 106 29.73 -8.67 -12.46
CA THR A 106 28.74 -8.51 -13.54
C THR A 106 27.31 -8.63 -13.01
N ALA A 107 27.01 -9.66 -12.21
CA ALA A 107 25.71 -9.80 -11.56
C ALA A 107 25.36 -8.55 -10.75
N ASN A 108 26.31 -8.04 -9.95
CA ASN A 108 26.11 -6.87 -9.11
C ASN A 108 25.84 -5.60 -9.92
N ASP A 109 26.63 -5.35 -10.96
CA ASP A 109 26.53 -4.19 -11.85
C ASP A 109 25.17 -4.16 -12.57
N ILE A 110 24.70 -5.32 -13.02
CA ILE A 110 23.35 -5.49 -13.57
C ILE A 110 22.28 -5.10 -12.55
N GLY A 111 22.43 -5.56 -11.30
CA GLY A 111 21.51 -5.22 -10.21
C GLY A 111 21.52 -3.72 -9.89
N GLN A 112 22.70 -3.09 -9.92
CA GLN A 112 22.86 -1.65 -9.70
C GLN A 112 22.19 -0.85 -10.82
N ARG A 113 22.44 -1.23 -12.09
CA ARG A 113 21.82 -0.63 -13.27
C ARG A 113 20.30 -0.76 -13.23
N LEU A 114 19.78 -1.97 -12.97
CA LEU A 114 18.34 -2.22 -12.83
C LEU A 114 17.71 -1.31 -11.77
N ALA A 115 18.36 -1.16 -10.61
CA ALA A 115 17.88 -0.29 -9.54
C ALA A 115 17.91 1.20 -9.93
N ALA A 116 18.98 1.65 -10.61
CA ALA A 116 19.13 3.02 -11.06
C ALA A 116 18.09 3.39 -12.14
N GLU A 117 17.78 2.48 -13.07
CA GLU A 117 16.79 2.73 -14.13
C GLU A 117 15.35 2.67 -13.60
N LEU A 118 15.02 1.72 -12.72
CA LEU A 118 13.68 1.62 -12.16
C LEU A 118 13.37 2.69 -11.11
N TYR A 119 14.38 3.08 -10.33
CA TYR A 119 14.20 3.93 -9.14
C TYR A 119 15.28 5.02 -9.04
N PRO A 120 15.43 5.91 -10.06
CA PRO A 120 16.52 6.87 -10.14
C PRO A 120 16.58 7.85 -8.96
N ASP A 121 15.43 8.20 -8.39
CA ASP A 121 15.32 9.13 -7.27
C ASP A 121 15.29 8.44 -5.88
N TYR A 122 15.66 7.16 -5.79
CA TYR A 122 15.64 6.38 -4.56
C TYR A 122 16.99 5.75 -4.27
N GLN A 123 17.34 5.68 -2.99
CA GLN A 123 18.54 4.97 -2.54
C GLN A 123 18.35 3.47 -2.67
N ALA A 124 19.28 2.77 -3.31
CA ALA A 124 19.32 1.31 -3.36
C ALA A 124 20.66 0.77 -2.86
N ALA A 125 20.62 -0.38 -2.21
CA ALA A 125 21.78 -1.20 -1.86
C ALA A 125 21.63 -2.58 -2.51
N ILE A 126 22.69 -3.06 -3.16
CA ILE A 126 22.71 -4.28 -3.94
C ILE A 126 23.71 -5.23 -3.29
N TYR A 127 23.27 -6.46 -3.00
CA TYR A 127 24.09 -7.51 -2.40
C TYR A 127 23.98 -8.77 -3.25
N THR A 128 25.09 -9.20 -3.85
CA THR A 128 25.14 -10.40 -4.70
C THR A 128 25.50 -11.60 -3.86
N HIS A 129 24.68 -12.64 -3.93
CA HIS A 129 24.75 -13.89 -3.17
C HIS A 129 24.89 -15.07 -4.13
N LEU A 130 25.40 -16.19 -3.62
CA LEU A 130 25.52 -17.47 -4.33
C LEU A 130 25.16 -18.66 -3.43
N ASP A 131 24.45 -18.44 -2.34
CA ASP A 131 24.13 -19.46 -1.33
C ASP A 131 22.73 -20.08 -1.49
N GLY A 132 22.15 -19.94 -2.69
CA GLY A 132 20.93 -20.64 -3.09
C GLY A 132 21.21 -22.07 -3.55
N ASP A 133 20.14 -22.78 -3.93
CA ASP A 133 20.26 -24.11 -4.52
C ASP A 133 21.13 -24.03 -5.80
N ASN A 134 22.06 -24.99 -5.94
CA ASN A 134 23.03 -25.02 -7.04
C ASN A 134 23.89 -23.75 -7.16
N HIS A 135 24.13 -23.01 -6.08
CA HIS A 135 25.03 -21.86 -6.05
C HIS A 135 24.79 -20.79 -7.13
N VAL A 136 23.55 -20.62 -7.57
CA VAL A 136 23.22 -19.63 -8.61
C VAL A 136 23.41 -18.21 -8.09
N LEU A 137 24.00 -17.35 -8.92
CA LEU A 137 24.17 -15.94 -8.59
C LEU A 137 22.80 -15.26 -8.50
N HIS A 138 22.60 -14.46 -7.45
CA HIS A 138 21.39 -13.68 -7.27
C HIS A 138 21.64 -12.41 -6.48
N ASN A 139 20.95 -11.34 -6.85
CA ASN A 139 21.00 -10.06 -6.15
C ASN A 139 19.84 -9.92 -5.17
N HIS A 140 20.16 -9.48 -3.96
CA HIS A 140 19.25 -8.82 -3.05
C HIS A 140 19.36 -7.30 -3.25
N ILE A 141 18.40 -6.72 -3.96
CA ILE A 141 18.33 -5.27 -4.20
C ILE A 141 17.35 -4.67 -3.19
N ILE A 142 17.85 -3.83 -2.29
CA ILE A 142 17.05 -3.17 -1.24
C ILE A 142 16.94 -1.68 -1.56
N ILE A 143 15.72 -1.21 -1.84
CA ILE A 143 15.44 0.17 -2.23
C ILE A 143 14.69 0.87 -1.09
N SER A 144 15.22 1.99 -0.61
CA SER A 144 14.51 2.86 0.33
C SER A 144 13.22 3.36 -0.30
N LYS A 145 12.10 3.29 0.41
CA LYS A 145 10.84 3.82 -0.14
C LYS A 145 10.77 5.34 -0.10
N VAL A 146 11.72 6.07 0.47
CA VAL A 146 11.66 7.53 0.50
C VAL A 146 12.35 8.10 -0.72
N ASN A 147 11.60 8.87 -1.51
CA ASN A 147 12.12 9.58 -2.66
C ASN A 147 13.04 10.73 -2.19
N LEU A 148 14.24 10.81 -2.74
CA LEU A 148 15.28 11.76 -2.34
C LEU A 148 14.91 13.23 -2.61
N LYS A 149 14.06 13.49 -3.61
CA LYS A 149 13.67 14.85 -4.01
C LYS A 149 12.42 15.32 -3.27
N THR A 150 11.42 14.44 -3.18
CA THR A 150 10.07 14.81 -2.70
C THR A 150 9.79 14.38 -1.28
N GLY A 151 10.60 13.49 -0.69
CA GLY A 151 10.32 12.86 0.60
C GLY A 151 9.10 11.94 0.63
N LYS A 152 8.40 11.78 -0.50
CA LYS A 152 7.20 10.93 -0.58
C LYS A 152 7.60 9.45 -0.65
N LYS A 153 6.77 8.59 -0.04
CA LYS A 153 6.97 7.14 -0.11
C LYS A 153 6.68 6.62 -1.52
N LEU A 154 7.50 5.70 -2.00
CA LEU A 154 7.32 4.91 -3.22
C LEU A 154 5.98 4.18 -3.13
N ARG A 155 5.13 4.45 -4.13
CA ARG A 155 3.85 3.77 -4.32
C ARG A 155 3.98 2.89 -5.54
N GLN A 156 3.79 1.59 -5.33
CA GLN A 156 3.70 0.64 -6.41
C GLN A 156 2.23 0.28 -6.61
N GLN A 157 1.78 0.30 -7.86
CA GLN A 157 0.50 -0.30 -8.19
C GLN A 157 0.61 -1.82 -8.03
N ARG A 158 -0.46 -2.40 -7.49
CA ARG A 158 -0.61 -3.85 -7.33
C ARG A 158 -0.57 -4.49 -8.72
N GLY A 159 0.15 -5.58 -8.90
CA GLY A 159 0.31 -6.25 -10.21
C GLY A 159 1.34 -5.63 -11.17
N GLU A 160 1.63 -4.33 -11.07
CA GLU A 160 2.52 -3.65 -12.04
C GLU A 160 4.00 -3.73 -11.67
N ALA A 161 4.33 -3.77 -10.38
CA ALA A 161 5.72 -3.70 -9.93
C ALA A 161 6.59 -4.83 -10.50
N VAL A 162 6.10 -6.06 -10.43
CA VAL A 162 6.81 -7.24 -10.95
C VAL A 162 6.88 -7.19 -12.47
N LYS A 163 5.79 -6.81 -13.14
CA LYS A 163 5.76 -6.68 -14.61
C LYS A 163 6.78 -5.65 -15.10
N THR A 164 6.81 -4.48 -14.48
CA THR A 164 7.72 -3.37 -14.83
C THR A 164 9.18 -3.77 -14.61
N ALA A 165 9.47 -4.39 -13.46
CA ALA A 165 10.84 -4.82 -13.17
C ALA A 165 11.30 -5.96 -14.07
N ARG A 166 10.40 -6.88 -14.46
CA ARG A 166 10.72 -7.94 -15.44
C ARG A 166 11.01 -7.36 -16.80
N ALA A 167 10.12 -6.51 -17.33
CA ALA A 167 10.34 -5.86 -18.62
C ALA A 167 11.69 -5.12 -18.66
N LYS A 168 12.02 -4.36 -17.62
CA LYS A 168 13.30 -3.67 -17.53
C LYS A 168 14.50 -4.62 -17.40
N ASN A 169 14.35 -5.71 -16.65
CA ASN A 169 15.38 -6.75 -16.56
C ASN A 169 15.62 -7.43 -17.92
N ASP A 170 14.55 -7.70 -18.67
CA ASP A 170 14.60 -8.34 -19.97
C ASP A 170 15.24 -7.42 -21.02
N GLU A 171 14.97 -6.12 -20.97
CA GLU A 171 15.67 -5.10 -21.77
C GLU A 171 17.19 -5.14 -21.51
N ILE A 172 17.61 -5.15 -20.24
CA ILE A 172 19.03 -5.21 -19.87
C ILE A 172 19.66 -6.54 -20.31
N ALA A 173 18.95 -7.67 -20.15
CA ALA A 173 19.41 -8.97 -20.59
C ALA A 173 19.58 -9.03 -22.12
N GLN A 174 18.64 -8.44 -22.87
CA GLN A 174 18.71 -8.38 -24.33
C GLN A 174 19.93 -7.60 -24.81
N GLU A 175 20.26 -6.48 -24.17
CA GLU A 175 21.46 -5.69 -24.48
C GLU A 175 22.76 -6.47 -24.25
N MET A 176 22.74 -7.45 -23.34
CA MET A 176 23.86 -8.36 -23.08
C MET A 176 23.91 -9.56 -24.02
N GLY A 177 22.98 -9.64 -24.98
CA GLY A 177 22.86 -10.77 -25.90
C GLY A 177 22.30 -12.04 -25.25
N TRP A 178 21.68 -11.93 -24.07
CA TRP A 178 21.06 -13.06 -23.40
C TRP A 178 19.67 -13.35 -23.93
N HIS A 179 19.27 -14.61 -23.86
CA HIS A 179 17.96 -15.03 -24.31
C HIS A 179 16.89 -14.60 -23.30
N ILE A 180 15.75 -14.10 -23.82
CA ILE A 180 14.61 -13.66 -22.99
C ILE A 180 13.62 -14.83 -22.89
N LEU A 181 13.20 -15.16 -21.67
CA LEU A 181 12.15 -16.16 -21.47
C LEU A 181 10.81 -15.63 -22.01
N GLU A 182 10.05 -16.50 -22.68
CA GLU A 182 8.62 -16.26 -22.82
C GLU A 182 7.98 -16.13 -21.42
N ALA A 183 7.00 -15.23 -21.30
CA ALA A 183 6.31 -15.01 -20.04
C ALA A 183 5.83 -16.36 -19.47
N PRO A 184 6.10 -16.67 -18.18
CA PRO A 184 5.71 -17.95 -17.61
C PRO A 184 4.21 -18.16 -17.80
N LYS A 185 3.82 -19.21 -18.54
CA LYS A 185 2.42 -19.63 -18.57
C LYS A 185 2.03 -19.96 -17.12
N GLU A 186 0.96 -19.34 -16.61
CA GLU A 186 0.47 -19.65 -15.26
C GLU A 186 0.31 -21.18 -15.17
N SER A 187 0.93 -21.81 -14.16
CA SER A 187 0.88 -23.26 -14.02
C SER A 187 -0.58 -23.69 -13.91
N VAL A 188 -1.07 -24.40 -14.93
CA VAL A 188 -2.45 -24.88 -14.98
C VAL A 188 -2.60 -25.94 -13.91
N ASN A 189 -3.53 -25.73 -12.98
CA ASN A 189 -3.91 -26.76 -12.03
C ASN A 189 -5.07 -27.56 -12.64
N TYR A 190 -4.78 -28.74 -13.20
CA TYR A 190 -5.78 -29.57 -13.87
C TYR A 190 -6.99 -29.88 -12.99
N ALA A 191 -6.82 -30.01 -11.67
CA ALA A 191 -7.95 -30.23 -10.76
C ALA A 191 -8.85 -28.99 -10.61
N GLU A 192 -8.27 -27.80 -10.72
CA GLU A 192 -9.03 -26.54 -10.74
C GLU A 192 -9.76 -26.36 -12.07
N GLN A 193 -9.08 -26.62 -13.18
CA GLN A 193 -9.68 -26.52 -14.51
C GLN A 193 -10.83 -27.50 -14.68
N ALA A 194 -10.65 -28.77 -14.32
CA ALA A 194 -11.72 -29.77 -14.38
C ALA A 194 -12.93 -29.40 -13.49
N PHE A 195 -12.68 -28.72 -12.37
CA PHE A 195 -13.76 -28.22 -11.52
C PHE A 195 -14.48 -27.02 -12.14
N GLU A 196 -13.74 -26.06 -12.71
CA GLU A 196 -14.32 -24.91 -13.42
C GLU A 196 -15.13 -25.37 -14.63
N GLU A 197 -14.65 -26.35 -15.40
CA GLU A 197 -15.38 -26.97 -16.51
C GLU A 197 -16.67 -27.66 -16.04
N LYS A 198 -16.64 -28.33 -14.88
CA LYS A 198 -17.81 -29.02 -14.31
C LYS A 198 -18.85 -28.09 -13.70
N THR A 199 -18.40 -27.01 -13.05
CA THR A 199 -19.27 -26.17 -12.20
C THR A 199 -19.51 -24.77 -12.76
N GLY A 200 -18.74 -24.35 -13.78
CA GLY A 200 -18.67 -22.97 -14.24
C GLY A 200 -18.05 -22.00 -13.23
N PHE A 201 -17.49 -22.49 -12.11
CA PHE A 201 -16.98 -21.68 -11.01
C PHE A 201 -15.48 -21.90 -10.79
N SER A 202 -14.69 -20.82 -10.80
CA SER A 202 -13.30 -20.83 -10.35
C SER A 202 -13.18 -20.20 -8.97
N TRP A 203 -12.89 -21.01 -7.95
CA TRP A 203 -12.64 -20.51 -6.61
C TRP A 203 -11.39 -19.60 -6.57
N ARG A 204 -10.37 -19.88 -7.39
CA ARG A 204 -9.15 -19.08 -7.46
C ARG A 204 -9.44 -17.70 -7.99
N LYS A 205 -10.15 -17.61 -9.13
CA LYS A 205 -10.55 -16.34 -9.74
C LYS A 205 -11.43 -15.55 -8.77
N THR A 206 -12.38 -16.22 -8.13
CA THR A 206 -13.26 -15.62 -7.11
C THR A 206 -12.49 -15.04 -5.93
N ILE A 207 -11.53 -15.78 -5.38
CA ILE A 207 -10.67 -15.27 -4.30
C ILE A 207 -9.83 -14.09 -4.78
N LYS A 208 -9.24 -14.16 -5.99
CA LYS A 208 -8.47 -13.02 -6.56
C LYS A 208 -9.35 -11.77 -6.62
N THR A 209 -10.54 -11.87 -7.23
CA THR A 209 -11.50 -10.77 -7.38
C THR A 209 -11.82 -10.10 -6.05
N TYR A 210 -12.29 -10.86 -5.05
CA TYR A 210 -12.71 -10.24 -3.78
C TYR A 210 -11.55 -9.73 -2.92
N VAL A 211 -10.37 -10.36 -3.02
CA VAL A 211 -9.16 -9.81 -2.40
C VAL A 211 -8.79 -8.48 -3.06
N ASP A 212 -8.85 -8.39 -4.37
CA ASP A 212 -8.51 -7.16 -5.10
C ASP A 212 -9.54 -6.06 -4.84
N GLU A 213 -10.84 -6.37 -4.80
CA GLU A 213 -11.90 -5.44 -4.40
C GLU A 213 -11.68 -4.89 -2.97
N ALA A 214 -11.42 -5.76 -1.99
CA ALA A 214 -11.11 -5.34 -0.63
C ALA A 214 -9.82 -4.50 -0.56
N MET A 215 -8.80 -4.87 -1.32
CA MET A 215 -7.54 -4.13 -1.42
C MET A 215 -7.67 -2.82 -2.20
N ASN A 216 -8.71 -2.62 -3.00
CA ASN A 216 -8.99 -1.36 -3.69
C ASN A 216 -9.97 -0.46 -2.91
N ASN A 217 -10.78 -1.02 -2.01
CA ASN A 217 -11.70 -0.26 -1.18
C ASN A 217 -10.96 0.67 -0.18
N PRO A 218 -11.12 2.00 -0.25
CA PRO A 218 -10.45 2.95 0.64
C PRO A 218 -10.82 2.80 2.13
N ALA A 219 -12.00 2.27 2.43
CA ALA A 219 -12.46 2.05 3.81
C ALA A 219 -11.75 0.87 4.49
N VAL A 220 -11.16 -0.05 3.72
CA VAL A 220 -10.45 -1.23 4.21
C VAL A 220 -8.98 -0.88 4.41
N THR A 221 -8.61 -0.55 5.65
CA THR A 221 -7.29 0.00 6.02
C THR A 221 -6.49 -0.88 6.98
N ASN A 222 -7.11 -1.91 7.54
CA ASN A 222 -6.43 -2.85 8.44
C ASN A 222 -6.89 -4.29 8.21
N TRP A 223 -6.21 -5.23 8.86
CA TRP A 223 -6.42 -6.67 8.66
C TRP A 223 -7.82 -7.13 9.10
N GLU A 224 -8.38 -6.54 10.15
CA GLU A 224 -9.70 -6.87 10.66
C GLU A 224 -10.79 -6.48 9.65
N GLN A 225 -10.70 -5.25 9.12
CA GLN A 225 -11.59 -4.75 8.06
C GLN A 225 -11.45 -5.58 6.78
N PHE A 226 -10.22 -5.97 6.42
CA PHE A 226 -9.96 -6.82 5.27
C PHE A 226 -10.59 -8.20 5.43
N THR A 227 -10.46 -8.80 6.62
CA THR A 227 -11.08 -10.07 6.97
C THR A 227 -12.61 -9.98 6.91
N ALA A 228 -13.19 -8.92 7.48
CA ALA A 228 -14.63 -8.70 7.45
C ALA A 228 -15.18 -8.53 6.02
N ALA A 229 -14.47 -7.78 5.16
CA ALA A 229 -14.85 -7.60 3.77
C ALA A 229 -14.88 -8.93 3.00
N LEU A 230 -13.88 -9.80 3.22
CA LEU A 230 -13.83 -11.12 2.58
C LEU A 230 -14.88 -12.10 3.12
N GLN A 231 -15.23 -11.99 4.41
CA GLN A 231 -16.20 -12.87 5.04
C GLN A 231 -17.62 -12.71 4.47
N VAL A 232 -17.98 -11.52 3.96
CA VAL A 232 -19.24 -11.29 3.23
C VAL A 232 -19.37 -12.23 2.03
N HIS A 233 -18.23 -12.62 1.44
CA HIS A 233 -18.14 -13.53 0.31
C HIS A 233 -17.76 -14.97 0.73
N GLN A 234 -17.92 -15.30 2.01
CA GLN A 234 -17.55 -16.59 2.60
C GLN A 234 -16.07 -16.95 2.45
N ILE A 235 -15.20 -15.94 2.33
CA ILE A 235 -13.75 -16.12 2.25
C ILE A 235 -13.13 -15.77 3.60
N THR A 236 -12.35 -16.68 4.15
CA THR A 236 -11.59 -16.47 5.40
C THR A 236 -10.09 -16.43 5.12
N PRO A 237 -9.42 -15.29 5.34
CA PRO A 237 -7.96 -15.20 5.29
C PRO A 237 -7.33 -15.65 6.63
N ASN A 238 -6.50 -16.69 6.60
CA ASN A 238 -5.80 -17.22 7.76
C ASN A 238 -4.31 -16.89 7.69
N LEU A 239 -3.80 -16.15 8.68
CA LEU A 239 -2.37 -15.88 8.81
C LEU A 239 -1.65 -17.07 9.46
N ARG A 240 -0.69 -17.68 8.75
CA ARG A 240 0.13 -18.77 9.30
C ARG A 240 1.60 -18.56 8.94
N GLY A 241 2.43 -18.28 9.95
CA GLY A 241 3.86 -18.01 9.75
C GLY A 241 4.11 -16.89 8.73
N LYS A 242 4.87 -17.20 7.68
CA LYS A 242 5.21 -16.29 6.58
C LYS A 242 4.14 -16.20 5.47
N ASN A 243 3.03 -16.94 5.57
CA ASN A 243 2.01 -17.03 4.53
C ASN A 243 0.62 -16.61 5.02
N VAL A 244 -0.25 -16.32 4.06
CA VAL A 244 -1.70 -16.25 4.24
C VAL A 244 -2.35 -17.38 3.44
N THR A 245 -3.34 -18.05 4.01
CA THR A 245 -4.18 -19.02 3.32
C THR A 245 -5.59 -18.50 3.23
N PHE A 246 -6.15 -18.41 2.03
CA PHE A 246 -7.55 -18.08 1.81
C PHE A 246 -8.37 -19.36 1.78
N VAL A 247 -9.47 -19.36 2.52
CA VAL A 247 -10.43 -20.47 2.57
C VAL A 247 -11.77 -19.97 2.09
N ILE A 248 -12.31 -20.55 1.03
CA ILE A 248 -13.65 -20.24 0.53
C ILE A 248 -14.57 -21.44 0.75
N ASN A 249 -15.74 -21.17 1.35
CA ASN A 249 -16.78 -22.18 1.50
C ASN A 249 -17.69 -22.11 0.27
N THR A 250 -17.75 -23.20 -0.49
CA THR A 250 -18.63 -23.35 -1.65
C THR A 250 -19.69 -24.43 -1.36
N LYS A 251 -20.65 -24.60 -2.26
CA LYS A 251 -21.67 -25.65 -2.14
C LYS A 251 -21.09 -27.06 -2.08
N ASP A 252 -19.94 -27.28 -2.74
CA ASP A 252 -19.28 -28.58 -2.83
C ASP A 252 -18.20 -28.79 -1.76
N GLY A 253 -17.96 -27.79 -0.90
CA GLY A 253 -17.04 -27.88 0.22
C GLY A 253 -16.07 -26.70 0.34
N LYS A 254 -15.06 -26.89 1.21
CA LYS A 254 -14.07 -25.86 1.55
C LYS A 254 -12.84 -25.96 0.64
N HIS A 255 -12.56 -24.89 -0.10
CA HIS A 255 -11.35 -24.80 -0.93
C HIS A 255 -10.31 -23.90 -0.27
N HIS A 256 -9.05 -24.31 -0.33
CA HIS A 256 -7.94 -23.64 0.33
C HIS A 256 -6.87 -23.26 -0.70
N ILE A 257 -6.40 -22.03 -0.65
CA ILE A 257 -5.29 -21.59 -1.49
C ILE A 257 -4.36 -20.65 -0.73
N ARG A 258 -3.06 -20.90 -0.84
CA ARG A 258 -2.04 -20.03 -0.24
C ARG A 258 -1.86 -18.79 -1.10
N GLY A 259 -1.68 -17.63 -0.48
CA GLY A 259 -1.48 -16.35 -1.17
C GLY A 259 -0.32 -16.39 -2.18
N ASN A 260 0.80 -17.05 -1.84
CA ASN A 260 1.92 -17.19 -2.77
C ASN A 260 1.59 -18.01 -4.04
N LYS A 261 0.54 -18.83 -4.03
CA LYS A 261 0.05 -19.54 -5.22
C LYS A 261 -0.92 -18.70 -6.05
N LEU A 262 -1.46 -17.61 -5.50
CA LEU A 262 -2.27 -16.64 -6.24
C LEU A 262 -1.42 -15.58 -6.95
N GLY A 263 -0.21 -15.34 -6.44
CA GLY A 263 0.74 -14.35 -6.98
C GLY A 263 1.36 -13.50 -5.87
N THR A 264 2.38 -12.72 -6.22
CA THR A 264 3.14 -11.88 -5.27
C THR A 264 2.27 -10.83 -4.56
N ASP A 265 1.20 -10.36 -5.21
CA ASP A 265 0.27 -9.38 -4.64
C ASP A 265 -0.62 -9.94 -3.53
N TYR A 266 -0.78 -11.26 -3.49
CA TYR A 266 -1.60 -11.96 -2.50
C TYR A 266 -0.76 -12.54 -1.37
N GLU A 267 0.56 -12.33 -1.37
CA GLU A 267 1.41 -12.69 -0.25
C GLU A 267 1.08 -11.87 1.00
N LYS A 268 1.26 -12.49 2.17
CA LYS A 268 0.97 -11.89 3.48
C LYS A 268 1.62 -10.51 3.64
N GLU A 269 2.93 -10.41 3.37
CA GLU A 269 3.67 -9.15 3.52
C GLU A 269 3.13 -8.08 2.57
N THR A 270 2.84 -8.44 1.31
CA THR A 270 2.32 -7.49 0.32
C THR A 270 0.96 -6.93 0.72
N LEU A 271 0.05 -7.79 1.21
CA LEU A 271 -1.27 -7.38 1.69
C LEU A 271 -1.16 -6.48 2.93
N ILE A 272 -0.40 -6.89 3.94
CA ILE A 272 -0.20 -6.12 5.17
C ILE A 272 0.39 -4.74 4.83
N ASN A 273 1.46 -4.69 4.03
CA ASN A 273 2.06 -3.43 3.60
C ASN A 273 1.08 -2.55 2.81
N GLY A 274 0.20 -3.17 2.01
CA GLY A 274 -0.84 -2.45 1.27
C GLY A 274 -1.88 -1.80 2.19
N LEU A 275 -2.35 -2.53 3.19
CA LEU A 275 -3.29 -2.03 4.20
C LEU A 275 -2.64 -0.92 5.05
N GLU A 276 -1.40 -1.13 5.51
CA GLU A 276 -0.64 -0.13 6.25
C GLU A 276 -0.45 1.17 5.46
N ARG A 277 -0.22 1.10 4.13
CA ARG A 277 -0.15 2.29 3.27
C ARG A 277 -1.46 3.08 3.26
N LYS A 278 -2.61 2.40 3.23
CA LYS A 278 -3.91 3.07 3.28
C LYS A 278 -4.14 3.73 4.63
N LEU A 279 -3.82 3.02 5.72
CA LEU A 279 -3.91 3.57 7.06
C LEU A 279 -3.04 4.83 7.19
N GLU A 280 -1.80 4.81 6.70
CA GLU A 280 -0.92 5.99 6.69
C GLU A 280 -1.49 7.17 5.89
N PHE A 281 -2.14 6.88 4.76
CA PHE A 281 -2.77 7.93 3.96
C PHE A 281 -3.92 8.60 4.71
N ASN A 282 -4.76 7.80 5.36
CA ASN A 282 -5.87 8.30 6.17
C ASN A 282 -5.38 9.11 7.38
N GLU A 283 -4.39 8.60 8.12
CA GLU A 283 -3.77 9.32 9.26
C GLU A 283 -3.22 10.69 8.83
N ARG A 284 -2.55 10.78 7.67
CA ARG A 284 -2.03 12.06 7.16
C ARG A 284 -3.14 13.03 6.76
N HIS A 285 -4.20 12.50 6.13
CA HIS A 285 -5.36 13.31 5.79
C HIS A 285 -6.03 13.87 7.05
N GLU A 286 -6.22 13.05 8.08
CA GLU A 286 -6.77 13.47 9.37
C GLU A 286 -5.91 14.55 10.02
N GLN A 287 -4.59 14.36 10.09
CA GLN A 287 -3.67 15.37 10.64
C GLN A 287 -3.69 16.68 9.85
N THR A 288 -3.82 16.63 8.53
CA THR A 288 -3.91 17.82 7.68
C THR A 288 -5.22 18.58 7.96
N ILE A 289 -6.33 17.84 8.11
CA ILE A 289 -7.63 18.41 8.47
C ILE A 289 -7.58 19.02 9.88
N GLU A 290 -6.96 18.36 10.85
CA GLU A 290 -6.80 18.88 12.22
C GLU A 290 -5.96 20.16 12.25
N ARG A 291 -4.84 20.21 11.51
CA ARG A 291 -4.03 21.44 11.37
C ARG A 291 -4.83 22.57 10.74
N SER A 292 -5.52 22.29 9.64
CA SER A 292 -6.37 23.27 8.95
C SER A 292 -7.48 23.79 9.88
N ASN A 293 -8.12 22.90 10.66
CA ASN A 293 -9.12 23.29 11.66
C ASN A 293 -8.51 24.14 12.78
N THR A 294 -7.28 23.84 13.20
CA THR A 294 -6.57 24.60 14.23
C THR A 294 -6.22 26.00 13.74
N GLU A 295 -5.73 26.12 12.51
CA GLU A 295 -5.43 27.41 11.85
C GLU A 295 -6.70 28.24 11.64
N ILE A 296 -7.80 27.61 11.20
CA ILE A 296 -9.11 28.26 11.09
C ILE A 296 -9.56 28.78 12.47
N ASN A 297 -9.54 27.94 13.50
CA ASN A 297 -9.98 28.34 14.85
C ASN A 297 -9.12 29.47 15.43
N GLN A 298 -7.80 29.47 15.19
CA GLN A 298 -6.90 30.58 15.58
C GLN A 298 -7.19 31.85 14.78
N GLY A 299 -7.46 31.73 13.47
CA GLY A 299 -7.90 32.84 12.63
C GLY A 299 -9.23 33.44 13.10
N THR A 300 -10.20 32.62 13.47
CA THR A 300 -11.50 33.06 14.01
C THR A 300 -11.35 33.75 15.36
N ALA A 301 -10.51 33.22 16.27
CA ALA A 301 -10.22 33.86 17.56
C ALA A 301 -9.57 35.25 17.40
N ASN A 302 -8.59 35.37 16.50
CA ASN A 302 -7.94 36.65 16.18
C ASN A 302 -8.91 37.64 15.50
N SER A 303 -9.85 37.13 14.69
CA SER A 303 -10.87 37.93 14.02
C SER A 303 -11.91 38.47 15.00
N GLN A 304 -12.32 37.66 15.99
CA GLN A 304 -13.23 38.09 17.07
C GLN A 304 -12.57 39.13 18.00
N GLN A 305 -11.26 39.03 18.22
CA GLN A 305 -10.49 40.03 18.96
C GLN A 305 -10.36 41.36 18.19
N ARG A 306 -10.24 41.30 16.86
CA ARG A 306 -10.27 42.48 15.96
C ARG A 306 -11.65 43.10 15.79
N GLN A 307 -12.73 42.30 15.80
CA GLN A 307 -14.10 42.83 15.77
C GLN A 307 -14.50 43.55 17.07
N ARG A 308 -13.94 43.15 18.22
CA ARG A 308 -14.11 43.91 19.48
C ARG A 308 -13.40 45.28 19.48
N THR A 309 -12.50 45.53 18.53
CA THR A 309 -11.80 46.82 18.37
C THR A 309 -12.30 47.65 17.19
N VAL A 310 -13.18 47.10 16.34
CA VAL A 310 -13.73 47.80 15.17
C VAL A 310 -15.27 47.77 15.23
N THR A 311 -15.82 48.47 16.22
CA THR A 311 -17.20 48.99 16.12
C THR A 311 -17.17 50.33 15.40
N SER A 312 -17.13 50.30 14.07
CA SER A 312 -17.72 51.31 13.17
C SER A 312 -17.27 51.05 11.72
N GLY A 313 -18.24 50.79 10.83
CA GLY A 313 -18.05 50.93 9.38
C GLY A 313 -18.16 49.64 8.54
N GLU A 314 -19.32 49.51 7.89
CA GLU A 314 -19.63 48.82 6.63
C GLU A 314 -20.21 47.38 6.61
N PRO A 315 -21.43 47.19 6.06
CA PRO A 315 -22.18 45.92 6.07
C PRO A 315 -21.72 44.86 5.05
N LYS A 316 -20.79 45.16 4.13
CA LYS A 316 -20.39 44.23 3.05
C LYS A 316 -19.34 43.19 3.48
N ILE A 317 -18.49 43.51 4.46
CA ILE A 317 -17.47 42.59 4.98
C ILE A 317 -18.13 41.48 5.81
N THR A 318 -19.17 41.82 6.58
CA THR A 318 -19.93 40.91 7.45
C THR A 318 -20.59 39.78 6.66
N ALA A 319 -21.15 40.07 5.49
CA ALA A 319 -21.84 39.10 4.64
C ALA A 319 -20.90 38.03 4.06
N PHE A 320 -19.70 38.42 3.63
CA PHE A 320 -18.70 37.49 3.07
C PHE A 320 -18.12 36.55 4.14
N SER A 321 -17.86 37.08 5.36
CA SER A 321 -17.44 36.25 6.49
C SER A 321 -18.52 35.24 6.91
N HIS A 322 -19.80 35.63 6.88
CA HIS A 322 -20.90 34.73 7.20
C HIS A 322 -21.07 33.61 6.16
N GLN A 323 -20.76 33.90 4.89
CA GLN A 323 -20.80 32.91 3.80
C GLN A 323 -19.67 31.87 3.90
N ILE A 324 -18.46 32.28 4.31
CA ILE A 324 -17.34 31.37 4.59
C ILE A 324 -17.62 30.51 5.84
N GLU A 325 -18.23 31.10 6.87
CA GLU A 325 -18.62 30.38 8.08
C GLU A 325 -19.70 29.32 7.81
N GLN A 326 -20.68 29.64 6.96
CA GLN A 326 -21.69 28.67 6.51
C GLN A 326 -21.08 27.52 5.70
N PHE A 327 -20.15 27.81 4.78
CA PHE A 327 -19.46 26.79 3.98
C PHE A 327 -18.57 25.88 4.84
N THR A 328 -17.82 26.44 5.79
CA THR A 328 -16.98 25.65 6.72
C THR A 328 -17.82 24.80 7.67
N ASN A 329 -18.98 25.28 8.13
CA ASN A 329 -19.92 24.50 8.93
C ASN A 329 -20.59 23.37 8.12
N GLN A 330 -20.88 23.58 6.83
CA GLN A 330 -21.36 22.52 5.93
C GLN A 330 -20.31 21.43 5.70
N LEU A 331 -19.04 21.81 5.53
CA LEU A 331 -17.92 20.85 5.42
C LEU A 331 -17.72 20.06 6.72
N ARG A 332 -17.77 20.72 7.88
CA ARG A 332 -17.65 20.08 9.21
C ARG A 332 -18.79 19.08 9.46
N ALA A 333 -20.04 19.46 9.18
CA ALA A 333 -21.20 18.57 9.28
C ALA A 333 -21.09 17.35 8.34
N THR A 334 -20.47 17.52 7.18
CA THR A 334 -20.26 16.43 6.22
C THR A 334 -19.18 15.46 6.71
N ILE A 335 -18.08 15.97 7.25
CA ILE A 335 -17.02 15.18 7.87
C ILE A 335 -17.51 14.43 9.11
N ASP A 336 -18.33 15.06 9.95
CA ASP A 336 -18.91 14.42 11.13
C ASP A 336 -19.86 13.29 10.77
N ARG A 337 -20.63 13.44 9.67
CA ARG A 337 -21.42 12.33 9.10
C ARG A 337 -20.55 11.16 8.68
N PHE A 338 -19.40 11.40 8.03
CA PHE A 338 -18.46 10.33 7.67
C PHE A 338 -17.84 9.64 8.91
N LYS A 339 -17.49 10.40 9.96
CA LYS A 339 -17.00 9.84 11.23
C LYS A 339 -18.06 9.00 11.95
N GLN A 340 -19.31 9.45 11.92
CA GLN A 340 -20.44 8.75 12.54
C GLN A 340 -20.77 7.45 11.80
N LEU A 341 -20.68 7.44 10.46
CA LEU A 341 -20.78 6.24 9.63
C LEU A 341 -19.66 5.24 9.89
N GLY A 342 -18.41 5.71 10.03
CA GLY A 342 -17.28 4.86 10.41
C GLY A 342 -17.46 4.18 11.77
N LYS A 343 -17.96 4.92 12.77
CA LYS A 343 -18.30 4.36 14.10
C LYS A 343 -19.45 3.35 14.01
N GLN A 344 -20.47 3.60 13.20
CA GLN A 344 -21.57 2.65 12.98
C GLN A 344 -21.08 1.33 12.34
N LEU A 345 -20.20 1.40 11.34
CA LEU A 345 -19.56 0.24 10.73
C LEU A 345 -18.72 -0.57 11.74
N GLN A 346 -17.99 0.12 12.62
CA GLN A 346 -17.19 -0.51 13.67
C GLN A 346 -18.06 -1.25 14.70
N THR A 347 -19.21 -0.67 15.08
CA THR A 347 -20.18 -1.33 15.96
C THR A 347 -20.87 -2.52 15.29
N THR A 348 -21.18 -2.43 13.99
CA THR A 348 -21.80 -3.53 13.23
C THR A 348 -20.82 -4.69 13.03
N ALA A 349 -19.56 -4.41 12.69
CA ALA A 349 -18.51 -5.42 12.57
C ALA A 349 -18.26 -6.15 13.90
N ARG A 350 -18.30 -5.41 15.03
CA ARG A 350 -18.18 -6.01 16.37
C ARG A 350 -19.36 -6.94 16.70
N ARG A 351 -20.59 -6.54 16.38
CA ARG A 351 -21.80 -7.36 16.56
C ARG A 351 -21.79 -8.64 15.72
N VAL A 352 -21.34 -8.56 14.47
CA VAL A 352 -21.18 -9.74 13.59
C VAL A 352 -20.11 -10.69 14.15
N THR A 353 -18.99 -10.15 14.64
CA THR A 353 -17.91 -10.93 15.24
C THR A 353 -18.35 -11.64 16.54
N GLU A 354 -19.13 -10.96 17.38
CA GLU A 354 -19.68 -11.53 18.62
C GLU A 354 -20.78 -12.58 18.36
N PHE A 355 -21.64 -12.37 17.36
CA PHE A 355 -22.64 -13.35 16.92
C PHE A 355 -22.02 -14.63 16.32
N ILE A 356 -20.93 -14.50 15.58
CA ILE A 356 -20.21 -15.66 15.04
C ILE A 356 -19.52 -16.43 16.18
N LYS A 357 -18.93 -15.73 17.16
CA LYS A 357 -18.33 -16.36 18.34
C LYS A 357 -19.34 -17.15 19.17
N SER A 358 -20.57 -16.63 19.34
CA SER A 358 -21.63 -17.33 20.09
C SER A 358 -22.16 -18.58 19.36
N LYS A 359 -22.18 -18.59 18.02
CA LYS A 359 -22.50 -19.79 17.22
C LYS A 359 -21.39 -20.84 17.19
N THR A 360 -20.13 -20.47 17.36
CA THR A 360 -19.01 -21.43 17.41
C THR A 360 -18.86 -22.16 18.75
N HIS A 361 -19.41 -21.65 19.86
CA HIS A 361 -19.31 -22.31 21.18
C HIS A 361 -20.43 -23.32 21.48
N SER A 362 -21.46 -23.44 20.63
CA SER A 362 -22.60 -24.34 20.86
C SER A 362 -22.48 -25.72 20.19
N GLN A 363 -21.34 -26.07 19.59
CA GLN A 363 -21.18 -27.30 18.80
C GLN A 363 -19.94 -28.16 19.13
N LEU A 364 -19.42 -28.11 20.36
CA LEU A 364 -18.41 -29.08 20.83
C LEU A 364 -18.70 -29.43 22.29
N ASN A 365 -19.56 -30.43 22.50
CA ASN A 365 -19.41 -31.44 23.56
C ASN A 365 -20.53 -32.49 23.46
N THR A 366 -20.19 -33.65 22.88
CA THR A 366 -20.85 -34.92 23.22
C THR A 366 -19.88 -36.06 22.91
N PRO A 367 -19.31 -36.75 23.91
CA PRO A 367 -18.60 -38.00 23.71
C PRO A 367 -19.57 -39.18 23.87
N THR A 368 -19.63 -40.07 22.88
CA THR A 368 -20.42 -41.31 22.94
C THR A 368 -19.61 -42.40 23.67
N GLN A 369 -20.18 -42.91 24.77
CA GLN A 369 -19.69 -44.01 25.63
C GLN A 369 -19.82 -45.41 24.98
N PRO A 370 -19.30 -46.46 25.65
CA PRO A 370 -19.99 -47.74 25.75
C PRO A 370 -20.45 -48.09 27.18
N GLN A 371 -21.47 -48.95 27.24
CA GLN A 371 -22.44 -49.21 28.31
C GLN A 371 -21.95 -50.00 29.54
N ASN A 372 -22.52 -49.76 30.74
CA ASN A 372 -23.32 -50.76 31.50
C ASN A 372 -23.96 -50.22 32.82
N LYS A 373 -25.23 -50.64 33.04
CA LYS A 373 -26.00 -50.95 34.28
C LYS A 373 -26.22 -49.96 35.47
N GLN A 374 -27.52 -49.80 35.75
CA GLN A 374 -28.27 -49.82 37.04
C GLN A 374 -28.57 -48.53 37.86
N THR A 375 -29.89 -48.28 37.97
CA THR A 375 -30.74 -47.83 39.12
C THR A 375 -30.69 -46.41 39.74
N VAL A 376 -31.78 -45.63 39.50
CA VAL A 376 -32.70 -44.78 40.35
C VAL A 376 -32.19 -44.11 41.68
N PRO A 377 -32.84 -43.05 42.24
CA PRO A 377 -32.94 -41.60 41.91
C PRO A 377 -32.50 -40.64 43.06
N THR A 378 -32.40 -39.31 42.84
CA THR A 378 -32.98 -38.17 43.65
C THR A 378 -32.19 -36.83 43.62
N LYS A 379 -32.97 -35.74 43.42
CA LYS A 379 -32.99 -34.39 44.05
C LYS A 379 -31.77 -33.42 44.07
N THR A 380 -32.09 -32.18 43.63
CA THR A 380 -31.72 -30.81 44.14
C THR A 380 -30.23 -30.40 44.11
N ASP A 381 -29.79 -29.21 43.68
CA ASP A 381 -30.30 -27.85 43.85
C ASP A 381 -29.70 -26.84 42.82
N LYS A 382 -30.53 -25.88 42.37
CA LYS A 382 -30.34 -24.40 42.22
C LYS A 382 -28.94 -23.82 41.90
N LYS A 383 -28.73 -22.82 41.01
CA LYS A 383 -29.46 -21.54 40.76
C LYS A 383 -28.78 -20.78 39.55
N PRO A 384 -29.24 -19.59 39.10
CA PRO A 384 -29.42 -19.26 37.68
C PRO A 384 -28.50 -18.14 37.16
N THR A 385 -28.38 -17.98 35.85
CA THR A 385 -27.92 -16.70 35.27
C THR A 385 -28.83 -16.25 34.13
N LYS A 386 -29.16 -14.96 34.18
CA LYS A 386 -30.20 -14.25 33.45
C LYS A 386 -29.97 -14.23 31.94
N GLU A 387 -31.02 -14.54 31.18
CA GLU A 387 -31.20 -14.08 29.81
C GLU A 387 -31.25 -12.55 29.74
N PHE A 388 -30.63 -12.00 28.70
CA PHE A 388 -30.93 -10.66 28.19
C PHE A 388 -31.27 -10.78 26.71
N ASP A 389 -32.53 -10.48 26.42
CA ASP A 389 -33.15 -10.45 25.10
C ASP A 389 -32.93 -9.08 24.45
N LEU A 390 -32.52 -9.04 23.18
CA LEU A 390 -32.42 -7.81 22.38
C LEU A 390 -32.80 -8.08 20.92
N ASN A 391 -34.04 -7.68 20.65
CA ASN A 391 -34.78 -7.78 19.42
C ASN A 391 -34.26 -6.81 18.33
N THR A 392 -33.85 -7.33 17.18
CA THR A 392 -33.97 -6.68 15.85
C THR A 392 -34.19 -7.75 14.79
N ASP A 393 -35.45 -7.97 14.41
CA ASP A 393 -35.92 -8.93 13.40
C ASP A 393 -35.53 -8.57 11.95
N LYS A 394 -34.24 -8.56 11.59
CA LYS A 394 -33.83 -8.43 10.17
C LYS A 394 -33.00 -9.60 9.70
N SER A 395 -33.46 -10.22 8.62
CA SER A 395 -32.85 -11.41 8.02
C SER A 395 -31.50 -11.07 7.33
N PRO A 396 -30.59 -12.05 7.18
CA PRO A 396 -29.33 -11.86 6.47
C PRO A 396 -29.48 -11.31 5.04
N ALA A 397 -30.60 -11.60 4.36
CA ALA A 397 -30.89 -11.07 3.03
C ALA A 397 -31.15 -9.55 3.04
N GLU A 398 -31.82 -9.04 4.09
CA GLU A 398 -32.08 -7.61 4.25
C GLU A 398 -30.79 -6.84 4.57
N LEU A 399 -29.88 -7.45 5.33
CA LEU A 399 -28.55 -6.86 5.60
C LEU A 399 -27.69 -6.78 4.32
N ILE A 400 -27.77 -7.77 3.43
CA ILE A 400 -27.10 -7.77 2.12
C ILE A 400 -27.69 -6.68 1.21
N ALA A 401 -29.01 -6.51 1.21
CA ALA A 401 -29.68 -5.47 0.43
C ALA A 401 -29.33 -4.06 0.91
N ILE A 402 -29.26 -3.84 2.24
CA ILE A 402 -28.82 -2.58 2.84
C ILE A 402 -27.37 -2.26 2.43
N PHE A 403 -26.49 -3.26 2.41
CA PHE A 403 -25.08 -3.07 2.02
C PHE A 403 -24.92 -2.75 0.52
N LYS A 404 -25.67 -3.42 -0.37
CA LYS A 404 -25.66 -3.11 -1.81
C LYS A 404 -26.14 -1.70 -2.11
N ASN A 405 -27.26 -1.29 -1.50
CA ASN A 405 -27.79 0.07 -1.66
C ASN A 405 -26.84 1.14 -1.12
N PHE A 406 -26.08 0.82 -0.07
CA PHE A 406 -25.05 1.70 0.47
C PHE A 406 -23.88 1.91 -0.51
N ASN A 407 -23.34 0.84 -1.11
CA ASN A 407 -22.25 0.97 -2.07
C ASN A 407 -22.68 1.78 -3.30
N GLN A 408 -23.89 1.55 -3.80
CA GLN A 408 -24.43 2.31 -4.93
C GLN A 408 -24.56 3.81 -4.62
N LYS A 409 -24.90 4.16 -3.37
CA LYS A 409 -24.99 5.56 -2.93
C LYS A 409 -23.60 6.22 -2.80
N VAL A 410 -22.59 5.47 -2.35
CA VAL A 410 -21.20 5.93 -2.28
C VAL A 410 -20.64 6.20 -3.68
N ASP A 411 -20.93 5.33 -4.64
CA ASP A 411 -20.50 5.52 -6.03
C ASP A 411 -21.13 6.77 -6.66
N GLN A 412 -22.41 7.03 -6.38
CA GLN A 412 -23.11 8.24 -6.80
C GLN A 412 -22.52 9.52 -6.17
N GLU A 413 -22.23 9.50 -4.87
CA GLU A 413 -21.63 10.64 -4.17
C GLU A 413 -20.19 10.93 -4.65
N ASN A 414 -19.43 9.90 -5.01
CA ASN A 414 -18.09 10.07 -5.58
C ASN A 414 -18.14 10.67 -6.99
N ALA A 415 -19.07 10.21 -7.83
CA ALA A 415 -19.29 10.79 -9.15
C ALA A 415 -19.70 12.27 -9.07
N GLN A 416 -20.54 12.62 -8.09
CA GLN A 416 -20.95 14.00 -7.86
C GLN A 416 -19.78 14.90 -7.40
N LYS A 417 -18.90 14.40 -6.53
CA LYS A 417 -17.69 15.12 -6.09
C LYS A 417 -16.67 15.32 -7.22
N GLU A 418 -16.51 14.35 -8.10
CA GLU A 418 -15.65 14.52 -9.29
C GLU A 418 -16.20 15.60 -10.22
N HIS A 419 -17.51 15.62 -10.46
CA HIS A 419 -18.17 16.65 -11.26
C HIS A 419 -18.05 18.05 -10.63
N GLU A 420 -18.23 18.19 -9.31
CA GLU A 420 -18.04 19.47 -8.60
C GLU A 420 -16.59 19.97 -8.67
N LYS A 421 -15.61 19.06 -8.58
CA LYS A 421 -14.19 19.38 -8.73
C LYS A 421 -13.86 19.83 -10.16
N GLU A 422 -14.46 19.21 -11.17
CA GLU A 422 -14.30 19.62 -12.56
C GLU A 422 -14.90 21.02 -12.81
N LEU A 423 -16.07 21.30 -12.23
CA LEU A 423 -16.70 22.62 -12.31
C LEU A 423 -15.87 23.71 -11.62
N ALA A 424 -15.33 23.42 -10.44
CA ALA A 424 -14.44 24.33 -9.72
C ALA A 424 -13.16 24.63 -10.51
N ASN A 425 -12.57 23.62 -11.16
CA ASN A 425 -11.41 23.81 -12.04
C ASN A 425 -11.75 24.69 -13.25
N LYS A 426 -12.92 24.49 -13.89
CA LYS A 426 -13.38 25.34 -15.00
C LYS A 426 -13.58 26.79 -14.57
N GLN A 427 -14.16 27.02 -13.39
CA GLN A 427 -14.34 28.36 -12.83
C GLN A 427 -13.01 29.04 -12.49
N ALA A 428 -12.07 28.30 -11.89
CA ALA A 428 -10.73 28.81 -11.60
C ALA A 428 -9.96 29.18 -12.87
N GLN A 429 -10.11 28.39 -13.94
CA GLN A 429 -9.51 28.70 -15.24
C GLN A 429 -10.13 29.95 -15.86
N ALA A 430 -11.45 30.09 -15.84
CA ALA A 430 -12.13 31.29 -16.33
C ALA A 430 -11.75 32.57 -15.56
N ALA A 431 -11.51 32.47 -14.25
CA ALA A 431 -11.03 33.57 -13.43
C ALA A 431 -9.60 34.00 -13.81
N LYS A 432 -8.71 33.03 -14.05
CA LYS A 432 -7.34 33.32 -14.55
C LYS A 432 -7.38 34.00 -15.91
N ASP A 433 -8.25 33.55 -16.81
CA ASP A 433 -8.38 34.13 -18.15
C ASP A 433 -8.90 35.58 -18.10
N ARG A 434 -9.82 35.88 -17.18
CA ARG A 434 -10.29 37.27 -16.93
C ARG A 434 -9.18 38.16 -16.39
N GLN A 435 -8.43 37.70 -15.39
CA GLN A 435 -7.28 38.46 -14.85
C GLN A 435 -6.23 38.72 -15.93
N ASN A 436 -5.96 37.74 -16.79
CA ASN A 436 -4.99 37.90 -17.87
C ASN A 436 -5.46 38.93 -18.91
N LYS A 437 -6.77 38.94 -19.25
CA LYS A 437 -7.36 39.97 -20.12
C LYS A 437 -7.26 41.38 -19.53
N GLU A 438 -7.52 41.54 -18.24
CA GLU A 438 -7.36 42.84 -17.55
C GLU A 438 -5.90 43.30 -17.50
N LEU A 439 -4.96 42.39 -17.27
CA LEU A 439 -3.53 42.68 -17.28
C LEU A 439 -3.07 43.17 -18.66
N VAL A 440 -3.54 42.52 -19.73
CA VAL A 440 -3.26 42.91 -21.12
C VAL A 440 -3.87 44.29 -21.42
N ALA A 441 -5.12 44.54 -21.04
CA ALA A 441 -5.76 45.84 -21.23
C ALA A 441 -5.03 46.97 -20.48
N LYS A 442 -4.55 46.70 -19.26
CA LYS A 442 -3.75 47.66 -18.48
C LYS A 442 -2.43 47.99 -19.16
N ARG A 443 -1.72 46.99 -19.70
CA ARG A 443 -0.47 47.19 -20.46
C ARG A 443 -0.68 48.00 -21.73
N ILE A 444 -1.82 47.84 -22.40
CA ILE A 444 -2.18 48.65 -23.58
C ILE A 444 -2.37 50.11 -23.19
N ARG A 445 -3.17 50.40 -22.15
CA ARG A 445 -3.38 51.79 -21.65
C ARG A 445 -2.09 52.45 -21.18
N GLU A 446 -1.19 51.70 -20.55
CA GLU A 446 0.12 52.21 -20.13
C GLU A 446 1.03 52.53 -21.33
N ARG A 447 0.97 51.75 -22.42
CA ARG A 447 1.68 52.05 -23.67
C ARG A 447 1.13 53.30 -24.36
N GLU A 448 -0.19 53.46 -24.41
CA GLU A 448 -0.84 54.64 -25.00
C GLU A 448 -0.51 55.92 -24.22
N LYS A 449 -0.51 55.87 -22.87
CA LYS A 449 -0.08 57.00 -22.03
C LYS A 449 1.39 57.37 -22.26
N LYS A 450 2.28 56.39 -22.43
CA LYS A 450 3.70 56.64 -22.74
C LYS A 450 3.89 57.25 -24.14
N GLN A 451 3.08 56.86 -25.12
CA GLN A 451 3.12 57.46 -26.46
C GLN A 451 2.62 58.91 -26.45
N GLN A 452 1.59 59.23 -25.67
CA GLN A 452 1.10 60.61 -25.52
C GLN A 452 2.09 61.53 -24.78
N GLN A 453 2.82 61.01 -23.79
CA GLN A 453 3.88 61.78 -23.11
C GLN A 453 5.08 62.08 -24.01
N ASN A 454 5.44 61.16 -24.93
CA ASN A 454 6.52 61.41 -25.89
C ASN A 454 6.15 62.40 -27.00
N HIS A 455 4.87 62.65 -27.28
CA HIS A 455 4.43 63.66 -28.26
C HIS A 455 4.31 65.07 -27.65
N GLY A 456 4.49 65.23 -26.33
CA GLY A 456 4.46 66.53 -25.65
C GLY A 456 5.80 67.27 -25.56
N MET A 457 6.91 66.64 -26.01
CA MET A 457 8.28 67.19 -25.96
C MET A 457 8.84 67.55 -27.35
N GLY A 458 7.96 67.82 -28.32
CA GLY A 458 8.31 68.22 -29.68
C GLY A 458 7.54 69.47 -30.13
N GLY A 459 7.74 70.59 -29.43
CA GLY A 459 7.39 71.93 -29.92
C GLY A 459 8.54 72.51 -30.75
N PRO A 460 8.26 73.35 -31.77
CA PRO A 460 9.13 73.55 -32.93
C PRO A 460 10.37 74.40 -32.62
N THR A 461 11.50 73.99 -33.17
CA THR A 461 12.70 74.83 -33.33
C THR A 461 12.39 75.92 -34.35
N ARG A 462 12.55 77.18 -33.96
CA ARG A 462 12.71 78.32 -34.84
C ARG A 462 14.04 78.98 -34.53
#